data_AF-A0A934LPB8-F1
#
_entry.id   AF-A0A934LPB8-F1
#
_cell.length_a   1.000
_cell.length_b   1.000
_cell.length_c   1.000
_cell.angle_alpha   90.00
_cell.angle_beta   90.00
_cell.angle_gamma   90.00
#
_symmetry.space_group_name_H-M   'P 1'
#
loop_
_entity.id
_entity.type
_entity.pdbx_description
1 polymer ?
#
loop_
_entity_poly.entity_id
_entity_poly.type
_entity_poly.pdbx_seq_one_letter_code
_entity_poly.pdbx_strand_id
1 'polypeptide(L)'
;MNSHSNSYTTYARVAGIAFFFYIVAGITSLSLGSDTPIINLLYFLQNLSALVLGVTLYLLTREHGPALALLALTCRIMEAVHDESAAFFAVGSLFFSILLLRGRVIPIGLAWLGVIASALLTALLPLQLGGLFGGTMSWSGAVTWIVWMPMLFFEVGLALWFLIKGVNAPKVFVGND
;
A
#
# COMPACT_ATOMS: atom_id res chain seq x y z
N MET A 1 14.72 28.78 -4.37
CA MET A 1 13.90 27.81 -5.15
C MET A 1 14.18 26.34 -4.75
N ASN A 2 14.34 26.02 -3.44
CA ASN A 2 14.76 24.68 -2.98
C ASN A 2 13.78 24.01 -1.99
N SER A 3 12.65 24.65 -1.65
CA SER A 3 11.74 24.13 -0.63
C SER A 3 10.85 22.98 -1.13
N HIS A 4 10.40 23.04 -2.39
CA HIS A 4 9.48 22.02 -2.92
C HIS A 4 10.15 20.65 -3.14
N SER A 5 11.39 20.58 -3.63
CA SER A 5 12.07 19.29 -3.89
C SER A 5 12.39 18.53 -2.60
N ASN A 6 12.82 19.23 -1.54
CA ASN A 6 13.13 18.63 -0.25
C ASN A 6 11.90 17.97 0.40
N SER A 7 10.72 18.57 0.22
CA SER A 7 9.46 18.03 0.75
C SER A 7 9.13 16.68 0.10
N TYR A 8 9.23 16.55 -1.21
CA TYR A 8 8.92 15.29 -1.93
C TYR A 8 9.83 14.12 -1.52
N THR A 9 11.13 14.37 -1.35
CA THR A 9 12.07 13.36 -0.84
C THR A 9 11.79 12.97 0.61
N THR A 10 11.33 13.92 1.43
CA THR A 10 10.96 13.66 2.82
C THR A 10 9.71 12.78 2.88
N TYR A 11 8.67 13.11 2.10
CA TYR A 11 7.45 12.29 2.02
C TYR A 11 7.72 10.89 1.50
N ALA A 12 8.60 10.73 0.51
CA ALA A 12 9.01 9.42 0.00
C ALA A 12 9.68 8.56 1.07
N ARG A 13 10.61 9.13 1.85
CA ARG A 13 11.31 8.40 2.92
C ARG A 13 10.35 7.99 4.04
N VAL A 14 9.45 8.89 4.43
CA VAL A 14 8.42 8.60 5.45
C VAL A 14 7.50 7.47 4.96
N ALA A 15 7.08 7.50 3.69
CA ALA A 15 6.27 6.43 3.09
C ALA A 15 7.02 5.09 3.13
N GLY A 16 8.30 5.05 2.74
CA GLY A 16 9.10 3.81 2.76
C GLY A 16 9.30 3.23 4.16
N ILE A 17 9.51 4.07 5.17
CA ILE A 17 9.65 3.64 6.57
C ILE A 17 8.32 3.11 7.10
N ALA A 18 7.21 3.80 6.84
CA ALA A 18 5.87 3.33 7.22
C ALA A 18 5.57 1.97 6.58
N PHE A 19 5.90 1.83 5.29
CA PHE A 19 5.73 0.59 4.55
C PHE A 19 6.45 -0.58 5.23
N PHE A 20 7.71 -0.39 5.61
CA PHE A 20 8.50 -1.42 6.27
C PHE A 20 7.89 -1.81 7.63
N PHE A 21 7.46 -0.83 8.42
CA PHE A 21 6.79 -1.08 9.69
C PHE A 21 5.46 -1.83 9.52
N TYR A 22 4.67 -1.50 8.50
CA TYR A 22 3.41 -2.19 8.20
C TYR A 22 3.65 -3.68 7.89
N ILE A 23 4.63 -4.00 7.03
CA ILE A 23 4.93 -5.40 6.68
C ILE A 23 5.43 -6.17 7.91
N VAL A 24 6.36 -5.61 8.68
CA VAL A 24 6.93 -6.28 9.85
C VAL A 24 5.86 -6.50 10.92
N ALA A 25 5.02 -5.49 11.20
CA ALA A 25 3.93 -5.62 12.16
C ALA A 25 2.92 -6.69 11.72
N GLY A 26 2.59 -6.74 10.43
CA GLY A 26 1.59 -7.67 9.89
C GLY A 26 2.08 -9.11 9.92
N ILE A 27 3.34 -9.35 9.57
CA ILE A 27 3.93 -10.69 9.67
C ILE A 27 4.04 -11.11 11.15
N THR A 28 4.37 -10.17 12.05
CA THR A 28 4.53 -10.46 13.48
C THR A 28 3.18 -10.76 14.15
N SER A 29 2.12 -10.00 13.85
CA SER A 29 0.78 -10.25 14.41
C SER A 29 0.21 -11.60 14.01
N LEU A 30 0.59 -12.10 12.83
CA LEU A 30 0.15 -13.40 12.32
C LEU A 30 0.98 -14.59 12.84
N SER A 31 2.20 -14.34 13.33
CA SER A 31 3.10 -15.37 13.87
C SER A 31 2.86 -15.62 15.37
N LEU A 32 2.34 -14.62 16.09
CA LEU A 32 1.92 -14.78 17.48
C LEU A 32 0.52 -15.42 17.54
N GLY A 33 0.44 -16.60 18.16
CA GLY A 33 -0.83 -17.26 18.47
C GLY A 33 -1.76 -16.38 19.32
N SER A 34 -3.05 -16.47 19.03
CA SER A 34 -4.15 -15.65 19.53
C SER A 34 -4.15 -15.44 21.05
N ASP A 35 -4.55 -14.22 21.46
CA ASP A 35 -4.80 -13.74 22.83
C ASP A 35 -3.62 -13.19 23.63
N THR A 36 -2.84 -12.27 23.02
CA THR A 36 -1.93 -11.41 23.78
C THR A 36 -2.23 -9.92 23.53
N PRO A 37 -2.11 -9.05 24.56
CA PRO A 37 -2.28 -7.59 24.38
C PRO A 37 -1.29 -7.01 23.35
N ILE A 38 -0.21 -7.72 23.07
CA ILE A 38 0.79 -7.41 22.05
C ILE A 38 0.17 -7.44 20.65
N ILE A 39 -0.75 -8.36 20.36
CA ILE A 39 -1.44 -8.47 19.06
C ILE A 39 -2.32 -7.24 18.82
N ASN A 40 -3.05 -6.79 19.84
CA ASN A 40 -3.87 -5.57 19.74
C ASN A 40 -3.03 -4.32 19.47
N LEU A 41 -1.85 -4.23 20.10
CA LEU A 41 -0.90 -3.15 19.84
C LEU A 41 -0.36 -3.22 18.41
N LEU A 42 -0.01 -4.41 17.92
CA LEU A 42 0.46 -4.62 16.55
C LEU A 42 -0.60 -4.23 15.52
N TYR A 43 -1.86 -4.63 15.71
CA TYR A 43 -2.97 -4.21 14.84
C TYR A 43 -3.19 -2.69 14.87
N PHE A 44 -3.08 -2.06 16.03
CA PHE A 44 -3.17 -0.61 16.14
C PHE A 44 -2.03 0.10 15.39
N LEU A 45 -0.78 -0.39 15.51
CA LEU A 45 0.35 0.11 14.72
C LEU A 45 0.17 -0.14 13.22
N GLN A 46 -0.41 -1.28 12.83
CA GLN A 46 -0.74 -1.62 11.45
C GLN A 46 -1.68 -0.56 10.85
N ASN A 47 -2.75 -0.22 11.56
CA ASN A 47 -3.71 0.79 11.13
C ASN A 47 -3.10 2.18 11.04
N LEU A 48 -2.32 2.60 12.04
CA LEU A 48 -1.63 3.89 11.99
C LEU A 48 -0.67 3.95 10.80
N SER A 49 0.06 2.87 10.53
CA SER A 49 0.97 2.80 9.40
C SER A 49 0.23 2.84 8.06
N ALA A 50 -0.87 2.10 7.91
CA ALA A 50 -1.72 2.12 6.71
C ALA A 50 -2.25 3.53 6.41
N LEU A 51 -2.61 4.29 7.45
CA LEU A 51 -3.15 5.63 7.33
C LEU A 51 -2.06 6.64 6.93
N VAL A 52 -0.87 6.56 7.55
CA VAL A 52 0.30 7.36 7.15
C VAL A 52 0.72 7.04 5.70
N LEU A 53 0.71 5.77 5.32
CA LEU A 53 1.00 5.33 3.96
C LEU A 53 -0.05 5.86 2.96
N GLY A 54 -1.34 5.78 3.30
CA GLY A 54 -2.42 6.30 2.48
C GLY A 54 -2.30 7.81 2.24
N VAL A 55 -2.04 8.58 3.30
CA VAL A 55 -1.88 10.04 3.22
C VAL A 55 -0.65 10.41 2.39
N THR A 56 0.48 9.72 2.57
CA THR A 56 1.69 9.99 1.78
C THR A 56 1.50 9.68 0.31
N LEU A 57 0.90 8.54 -0.04
CA LEU A 57 0.56 8.20 -1.43
C LEU A 57 -0.46 9.16 -2.05
N TYR A 58 -1.43 9.64 -1.27
CA TYR A 58 -2.38 10.67 -1.69
C TYR A 58 -1.65 11.96 -2.08
N LEU A 59 -0.71 12.43 -1.27
CA LEU A 59 0.07 13.64 -1.57
C LEU A 59 0.91 13.49 -2.85
N LEU A 60 1.41 12.29 -3.14
CA LEU A 60 2.17 12.00 -4.38
C LEU A 60 1.27 11.93 -5.63
N THR A 61 0.03 11.45 -5.49
CA THR A 61 -0.83 11.12 -6.64
C THR A 61 -1.92 12.17 -6.91
N ARG A 62 -2.17 13.10 -5.98
CA ARG A 62 -3.22 14.14 -6.09
C ARG A 62 -3.17 14.97 -7.37
N GLU A 63 -1.98 15.19 -7.93
CA GLU A 63 -1.80 15.99 -9.15
C GLU A 63 -2.28 15.27 -10.42
N HIS A 64 -2.41 13.95 -10.38
CA HIS A 64 -2.71 13.12 -11.55
C HIS A 64 -4.18 12.64 -11.60
N GLY A 65 -4.97 12.92 -10.56
CA GLY A 65 -6.35 12.46 -10.44
C GLY A 65 -6.88 12.58 -9.01
N PRO A 66 -7.20 13.80 -8.54
CA PRO A 66 -7.51 14.05 -7.12
C PRO A 66 -8.73 13.26 -6.63
N ALA A 67 -9.75 13.06 -7.47
CA ALA A 67 -10.94 12.27 -7.10
C ALA A 67 -10.62 10.78 -6.88
N LEU A 68 -9.79 10.18 -7.74
CA LEU A 68 -9.34 8.79 -7.59
C LEU A 68 -8.39 8.64 -6.40
N ALA A 69 -7.52 9.63 -6.16
CA ALA A 69 -6.60 9.64 -5.04
C ALA A 69 -7.36 9.75 -3.71
N LEU A 70 -8.41 10.59 -3.65
CA LEU A 70 -9.31 10.67 -2.50
C LEU A 70 -10.05 9.35 -2.28
N LEU A 71 -10.52 8.70 -3.34
CA LEU A 71 -11.20 7.40 -3.23
C LEU A 71 -10.27 6.29 -2.74
N ALA A 72 -9.00 6.29 -3.20
CA ALA A 72 -7.99 5.38 -2.69
C ALA A 72 -7.68 5.63 -1.21
N LEU A 73 -7.61 6.91 -0.80
CA LEU A 73 -7.42 7.31 0.59
C LEU A 73 -8.61 6.90 1.47
N THR A 74 -9.85 7.08 1.01
CA THR A 74 -11.02 6.66 1.77
C THR A 74 -11.07 5.14 1.92
N CYS A 75 -10.69 4.36 0.91
CA CYS A 75 -10.52 2.91 1.06
C CYS A 75 -9.47 2.56 2.13
N ARG A 76 -8.33 3.27 2.18
CA ARG A 76 -7.32 3.07 3.24
C ARG A 76 -7.81 3.47 4.64
N ILE A 77 -8.68 4.46 4.76
CA ILE A 77 -9.32 4.80 6.03
C ILE A 77 -10.30 3.68 6.44
N MET A 78 -11.06 3.12 5.49
CA MET A 78 -11.99 2.02 5.77
C MET A 78 -11.26 0.74 6.19
N GLU A 79 -10.09 0.45 5.60
CA GLU A 79 -9.18 -0.61 6.05
C GLU A 79 -8.82 -0.43 7.53
N ALA A 80 -8.53 0.80 7.95
CA ALA A 80 -8.14 1.09 9.33
C ALA A 80 -9.30 1.06 10.34
N VAL A 81 -10.54 0.90 9.89
CA VAL A 81 -11.73 0.89 10.77
C VAL A 81 -12.41 -0.47 10.79
N HIS A 82 -12.34 -1.25 9.71
CA HIS A 82 -13.06 -2.52 9.60
C HIS A 82 -12.15 -3.74 9.85
N ASP A 83 -12.72 -4.75 10.50
CA ASP A 83 -12.04 -6.04 10.74
C ASP A 83 -11.70 -6.78 9.43
N GLU A 84 -12.48 -6.56 8.36
CA GLU A 84 -12.22 -7.08 7.00
C GLU A 84 -11.29 -6.16 6.19
N SER A 85 -10.16 -5.80 6.80
CA SER A 85 -9.19 -4.81 6.30
C SER A 85 -8.61 -5.15 4.92
N ALA A 86 -8.39 -6.44 4.62
CA ALA A 86 -7.67 -6.89 3.42
C ALA A 86 -8.37 -6.51 2.09
N ALA A 87 -9.71 -6.47 2.05
CA ALA A 87 -10.44 -6.13 0.83
C ALA A 87 -10.29 -4.62 0.51
N PHE A 88 -10.47 -3.77 1.51
CA PHE A 88 -10.31 -2.32 1.40
C PHE A 88 -8.87 -1.93 1.09
N PHE A 89 -7.91 -2.62 1.69
CA PHE A 89 -6.49 -2.53 1.40
C PHE A 89 -6.19 -2.79 -0.08
N ALA A 90 -6.72 -3.87 -0.64
CA ALA A 90 -6.48 -4.28 -2.02
C ALA A 90 -7.06 -3.25 -3.01
N VAL A 91 -8.30 -2.82 -2.76
CA VAL A 91 -8.98 -1.81 -3.59
C VAL A 91 -8.23 -0.47 -3.57
N GLY A 92 -7.86 0.02 -2.38
CA GLY A 92 -7.09 1.26 -2.25
C GLY A 92 -5.73 1.20 -2.94
N SER A 93 -5.03 0.08 -2.81
CA SER A 93 -3.71 -0.14 -3.44
C SER A 93 -3.79 -0.27 -4.96
N LEU A 94 -4.90 -0.79 -5.49
CA LEU A 94 -5.17 -0.85 -6.93
C LEU A 94 -5.29 0.56 -7.51
N PHE A 95 -6.11 1.42 -6.88
CA PHE A 95 -6.28 2.80 -7.32
C PHE A 95 -4.98 3.60 -7.25
N PHE A 96 -4.20 3.46 -6.17
CA PHE A 96 -2.88 4.09 -6.09
C PHE A 96 -1.93 3.58 -7.17
N SER A 97 -1.89 2.27 -7.44
CA SER A 97 -1.02 1.69 -8.47
C SER A 97 -1.35 2.22 -9.87
N ILE A 98 -2.63 2.39 -10.19
CA ILE A 98 -3.08 3.01 -11.45
C ILE A 98 -2.65 4.48 -11.54
N LEU A 99 -2.76 5.24 -10.45
CA LEU A 99 -2.34 6.65 -10.44
C LEU A 99 -0.83 6.79 -10.54
N LEU A 100 -0.07 5.90 -9.92
CA LEU A 100 1.40 5.87 -10.00
C LEU A 100 1.88 5.51 -11.40
N LEU A 101 1.18 4.61 -12.11
CA LEU A 101 1.39 4.34 -13.54
C LEU A 101 1.15 5.59 -14.39
N ARG A 102 0.05 6.30 -14.14
CA ARG A 102 -0.30 7.53 -14.88
C ARG A 102 0.69 8.66 -14.64
N GLY A 103 1.17 8.83 -13.41
CA GLY A 103 2.13 9.87 -13.07
C GLY A 103 3.59 9.56 -13.36
N ARG A 104 3.92 8.35 -13.86
CA ARG A 104 5.30 7.87 -14.06
C ARG A 104 6.21 8.13 -12.85
N VAL A 105 5.63 8.06 -11.66
CA VAL A 105 6.28 8.38 -10.37
C VAL A 105 7.24 7.26 -9.95
N ILE A 106 6.96 6.03 -10.41
CA ILE A 106 7.68 4.78 -10.11
C ILE A 106 7.96 4.04 -11.45
N PRO A 107 9.01 3.21 -11.54
CA PRO A 107 9.28 2.34 -12.68
C PRO A 107 8.06 1.50 -13.07
N ILE A 108 7.79 1.49 -14.39
CA ILE A 108 6.61 0.88 -15.01
C ILE A 108 6.40 -0.59 -14.58
N GLY A 109 7.48 -1.37 -14.44
CA GLY A 109 7.40 -2.78 -14.04
C GLY A 109 6.90 -2.99 -12.62
N LEU A 110 7.30 -2.12 -11.68
CA LEU A 110 6.87 -2.19 -10.29
C LEU A 110 5.40 -1.81 -10.14
N ALA A 111 4.98 -0.80 -10.90
CA ALA A 111 3.61 -0.33 -10.88
C ALA A 111 2.64 -1.33 -11.53
N TRP A 112 3.06 -2.05 -12.58
CA TRP A 112 2.31 -3.18 -13.13
C TRP A 112 2.21 -4.36 -12.16
N LEU A 113 3.28 -4.68 -11.44
CA LEU A 113 3.23 -5.70 -10.38
C LEU A 113 2.17 -5.35 -9.32
N GLY A 114 2.11 -4.08 -8.90
CA GLY A 114 1.10 -3.60 -7.94
C GLY A 114 -0.33 -3.70 -8.45
N VAL A 115 -0.57 -3.36 -9.72
CA VAL A 115 -1.90 -3.51 -10.34
C VAL A 115 -2.32 -4.97 -10.41
N ILE A 116 -1.43 -5.86 -10.87
CA ILE A 116 -1.72 -7.29 -10.99
C ILE A 116 -1.95 -7.90 -9.60
N ALA A 117 -1.08 -7.60 -8.63
CA ALA A 117 -1.20 -8.09 -7.27
C ALA A 117 -2.50 -7.62 -6.60
N SER A 118 -2.81 -6.33 -6.71
CA SER A 118 -4.02 -5.77 -6.09
C SER A 118 -5.29 -6.29 -6.77
N ALA A 119 -5.31 -6.41 -8.10
CA ALA A 119 -6.44 -6.97 -8.84
C ALA A 119 -6.68 -8.44 -8.46
N LEU A 120 -5.60 -9.21 -8.30
CA LEU A 120 -5.68 -10.59 -7.84
C LEU A 120 -6.27 -10.66 -6.42
N LEU A 121 -5.81 -9.84 -5.48
CA LEU A 121 -6.38 -9.80 -4.12
C LEU A 121 -7.85 -9.36 -4.10
N THR A 122 -8.21 -8.32 -4.85
CA THR A 122 -9.61 -7.84 -4.92
C THR A 122 -10.56 -8.90 -5.46
N ALA A 123 -10.11 -9.76 -6.37
CA ALA A 123 -10.93 -10.84 -6.91
C ALA A 123 -10.93 -12.10 -6.02
N LEU A 124 -9.78 -12.49 -5.48
CA LEU A 124 -9.63 -13.76 -4.75
C LEU A 124 -10.07 -13.67 -3.28
N LEU A 125 -9.92 -12.51 -2.61
CA LEU A 125 -10.39 -12.33 -1.22
C LEU A 125 -11.91 -12.52 -1.05
N PRO A 126 -12.80 -11.89 -1.85
CA PRO A 126 -14.23 -12.11 -1.72
C PRO A 126 -14.63 -13.53 -2.13
N LEU A 127 -13.91 -14.16 -3.06
CA LEU A 127 -14.10 -15.58 -3.40
C LEU A 127 -13.72 -16.50 -2.23
N GLN A 128 -12.65 -16.16 -1.49
CA GLN A 128 -12.21 -16.93 -0.32
C GLN A 128 -13.17 -16.76 0.86
N LEU A 129 -13.68 -15.55 1.10
CA LEU A 129 -14.75 -15.27 2.07
C LEU A 129 -16.08 -15.95 1.69
N GLY A 130 -16.39 -16.03 0.40
CA GLY A 130 -17.56 -16.74 -0.13
C GLY A 130 -17.47 -18.27 -0.06
N GLY A 131 -16.41 -18.83 0.53
CA GLY A 131 -16.27 -20.26 0.78
C GLY A 131 -15.88 -21.10 -0.45
N LEU A 132 -15.68 -20.48 -1.62
CA LEU A 132 -15.29 -21.16 -2.87
C LEU A 132 -13.92 -21.85 -2.79
N PHE A 133 -13.09 -21.48 -1.82
CA PHE A 133 -11.78 -22.08 -1.55
C PHE A 133 -11.67 -22.86 -0.24
N GLY A 134 -12.78 -23.07 0.49
CA GLY A 134 -12.88 -24.05 1.59
C GLY A 134 -11.86 -23.98 2.73
N GLY A 135 -11.12 -22.88 2.87
CA GLY A 135 -10.01 -22.75 3.83
C GLY A 135 -10.11 -21.48 4.64
N THR A 136 -10.08 -21.62 5.96
CA THR A 136 -9.71 -20.54 6.89
C THR A 136 -8.43 -19.85 6.40
N MET A 137 -8.31 -18.53 6.60
CA MET A 137 -7.03 -17.83 6.36
C MET A 137 -5.95 -18.50 7.22
N SER A 138 -5.17 -19.39 6.61
CA SER A 138 -4.14 -20.18 7.28
C SER A 138 -2.87 -20.12 6.43
N TRP A 139 -1.75 -19.75 7.06
CA TRP A 139 -0.43 -19.66 6.45
C TRP A 139 0.12 -21.00 5.91
N SER A 140 -0.53 -22.12 6.23
CA SER A 140 -0.22 -23.43 5.63
C SER A 140 -0.89 -23.65 4.27
N GLY A 141 -1.86 -22.81 3.91
CA GLY A 141 -2.59 -22.89 2.65
C GLY A 141 -1.75 -22.34 1.50
N ALA A 142 -1.41 -23.19 0.54
CA ALA A 142 -0.73 -22.78 -0.70
C ALA A 142 -1.50 -21.67 -1.44
N VAL A 143 -2.84 -21.67 -1.35
CA VAL A 143 -3.71 -20.64 -1.94
C VAL A 143 -3.46 -19.27 -1.30
N THR A 144 -3.28 -19.20 0.02
CA THR A 144 -3.01 -17.94 0.72
C THR A 144 -1.65 -17.37 0.32
N TRP A 145 -0.63 -18.21 0.18
CA TRP A 145 0.68 -17.77 -0.32
C TRP A 145 0.62 -17.26 -1.76
N ILE A 146 -0.12 -17.93 -2.65
CA ILE A 146 -0.30 -17.49 -4.04
C ILE A 146 -0.99 -16.13 -4.12
N VAL A 147 -1.95 -15.86 -3.22
CA VAL A 147 -2.69 -14.59 -3.17
C VAL A 147 -1.81 -13.46 -2.62
N TRP A 148 -1.07 -13.70 -1.54
CA TRP A 148 -0.36 -12.64 -0.81
C TRP A 148 1.06 -12.37 -1.31
N MET A 149 1.76 -13.37 -1.87
CA MET A 149 3.14 -13.20 -2.36
C MET A 149 3.30 -12.06 -3.38
N PRO A 150 2.46 -11.96 -4.43
CA PRO A 150 2.59 -10.88 -5.41
C PRO A 150 2.48 -9.49 -4.77
N MET A 151 1.60 -9.35 -3.78
CA MET A 151 1.43 -8.09 -3.05
C MET A 151 2.62 -7.81 -2.15
N LEU A 152 3.11 -8.81 -1.41
CA LEU A 152 4.29 -8.65 -0.56
C LEU A 152 5.53 -8.24 -1.39
N PHE A 153 5.75 -8.84 -2.57
CA PHE A 153 6.82 -8.42 -3.47
C PHE A 153 6.65 -6.99 -3.97
N PHE A 154 5.43 -6.58 -4.31
CA PHE A 154 5.13 -5.21 -4.71
C PHE A 154 5.41 -4.22 -3.58
N GLU A 155 4.90 -4.52 -2.39
CA GLU A 155 5.02 -3.72 -1.18
C GLU A 155 6.48 -3.53 -0.75
N VAL A 156 7.25 -4.61 -0.67
CA VAL A 156 8.69 -4.58 -0.37
C VAL A 156 9.45 -3.82 -1.46
N GLY A 157 9.12 -4.05 -2.73
CA GLY A 157 9.72 -3.34 -3.85
C GLY A 157 9.46 -1.84 -3.79
N LEU A 158 8.23 -1.44 -3.47
CA LEU A 158 7.81 -0.05 -3.30
C LEU A 158 8.54 0.62 -2.14
N ALA A 159 8.59 -0.06 -1.00
CA ALA A 159 9.27 0.39 0.21
C ALA A 159 10.76 0.66 -0.07
N LEU A 160 11.44 -0.32 -0.67
CA LEU A 160 12.86 -0.20 -1.05
C LEU A 160 13.08 0.90 -2.08
N TRP A 161 12.19 1.03 -3.07
CA TRP A 161 12.30 2.06 -4.09
C TRP A 161 12.19 3.47 -3.50
N PHE A 162 11.17 3.71 -2.65
CA PHE A 162 11.00 5.00 -1.98
C PHE A 162 12.14 5.30 -1.01
N LEU A 163 12.71 4.29 -0.36
CA LEU A 163 13.82 4.43 0.59
C LEU A 163 15.16 4.73 -0.12
N ILE A 164 15.43 4.11 -1.26
CA ILE A 164 16.71 4.24 -1.98
C ILE A 164 16.72 5.43 -2.94
N LYS A 165 15.67 5.60 -3.76
CA LYS A 165 15.70 6.55 -4.89
C LYS A 165 14.98 7.86 -4.65
N GLY A 166 13.97 7.89 -3.77
CA GLY A 166 13.05 9.03 -3.69
C GLY A 166 12.27 9.26 -4.99
N VAL A 167 11.34 10.21 -4.97
CA VAL A 167 10.48 10.53 -6.12
C VAL A 167 11.12 11.62 -6.97
N ASN A 168 11.09 11.49 -8.29
CA ASN A 168 11.46 12.59 -9.18
C ASN A 168 10.45 13.73 -9.01
N ALA A 169 10.90 14.88 -8.48
CA ALA A 169 10.07 16.07 -8.43
C ALA A 169 9.58 16.43 -9.86
N PRO A 170 8.31 16.83 -10.04
CA PRO A 170 7.84 17.32 -11.33
C PRO A 170 8.73 18.50 -11.74
N LYS A 171 9.24 18.45 -12.98
CA LYS A 171 9.94 19.58 -13.59
C LYS A 171 8.92 20.68 -13.76
N VAL A 172 8.90 21.65 -12.85
CA VAL A 172 8.24 22.93 -13.09
C VAL A 172 8.95 23.53 -14.29
N PHE A 173 8.27 23.60 -15.44
CA PHE A 173 8.75 24.39 -16.57
C PHE A 173 8.73 25.84 -16.11
N VAL A 174 9.89 26.35 -15.75
CA VAL A 174 10.10 27.79 -15.62
C VAL A 174 9.95 28.36 -17.03
N GLY A 175 8.80 28.96 -17.32
CA GLY A 175 8.66 29.84 -18.47
C GLY A 175 9.66 30.98 -18.32
N ASN A 176 10.52 31.14 -19.31
CA ASN A 176 11.31 32.35 -19.48
C ASN A 176 10.39 33.39 -20.09
N ASP A 177 9.97 34.36 -19.28
CA ASP A 177 9.44 35.64 -19.74
C ASP A 177 10.46 36.73 -19.41
#